data_AF-A0A7X9FCR0-F1
#
_entry.id   AF-A0A7X9FCR0-F1
#
_cell.length_a   1.000
_cell.length_b   1.000
_cell.length_c   1.000
_cell.angle_alpha   90.00
_cell.angle_beta   90.00
_cell.angle_gamma   90.00
#
_symmetry.space_group_name_H-M   'P 1'
#
loop_
_entity.id
_entity.type
_entity.pdbx_description
1 polymer ?
#
loop_
_entity_poly.entity_id
_entity_poly.type
_entity_poly.pdbx_seq_one_letter_code
_entity_poly.pdbx_strand_id
1 'polypeptide(L)'
;MKRVRAIFIVTLVVLLTAGSSVWAVSNAAALFLRVAAGARPAGMGEAFVSIADDATATFWNPAGLGNSPISGSFKTALITELREKTAGTAGLPDAPMVITSAVTMEGLSGRTETWVIAGNRLLKYDGDAWRSGTEYQTASDQTLPDFLKTIISTDDDSALQVMVAEVVAINSAVDAAEVDSFAAQTTAAVPEGYGPREDLAAGLEALRTGYAQGLLLTPQFRDLQKKLTDGLKDGAMTAEETDRITYSLERAVSRYLPSRLTVPYSIGINGRMTCLAAVGRYLWVGTDNGLYRLAGQTWARYTLEHGLPSDTVTAMASFDEALFIGTDKGLIQYYQGGFTGFPGLPAERVDVITLKSREWAYAVVGGMMYRFDGLTWTDSYPYTVRIDDSLDKLVTRCSIYGTPEEREFLKQRILDLNRPSALTPPVTAIADSGAVAVTDSTKPAGAETPAAIPEAMPPVAAAESTAVEQIATPGVGADDVSRWLVEGKVVNLPLSPRFRFDVTALAVDLDNVLWVGTAGGLLSFNQVEWSRYGYTAYTVPVG
;
A
#
# COMPACT_ATOMS: atom_id res chain seq x y z
N MET A 1 86.57 -6.50 -35.10
CA MET A 1 85.53 -5.46 -35.28
C MET A 1 84.07 -5.95 -35.18
N LYS A 2 83.68 -7.14 -35.68
CA LYS A 2 82.27 -7.60 -35.61
C LYS A 2 81.75 -7.93 -34.19
N ARG A 3 82.56 -8.54 -33.32
CA ARG A 3 82.13 -8.92 -31.95
C ARG A 3 81.99 -7.73 -30.99
N VAL A 4 82.83 -6.71 -31.14
CA VAL A 4 82.73 -5.46 -30.35
C VAL A 4 81.46 -4.69 -30.72
N ARG A 5 81.06 -4.67 -32.00
CA ARG A 5 79.78 -4.09 -32.43
C ARG A 5 78.58 -4.83 -31.84
N ALA A 6 78.61 -6.16 -31.79
CA ALA A 6 77.50 -6.94 -31.24
C ALA A 6 77.30 -6.70 -29.74
N ILE A 7 78.39 -6.63 -28.97
CA ILE A 7 78.31 -6.33 -27.53
C ILE A 7 77.78 -4.90 -27.32
N PHE A 8 78.28 -3.93 -28.09
CA PHE A 8 77.79 -2.55 -28.02
C PHE A 8 76.30 -2.44 -28.34
N ILE A 9 75.81 -3.19 -29.32
CA ILE A 9 74.39 -3.23 -29.67
C ILE A 9 73.56 -3.84 -28.52
N VAL A 10 74.01 -4.94 -27.93
CA VAL A 10 73.27 -5.58 -26.83
C VAL A 10 73.26 -4.69 -25.59
N THR A 11 74.38 -4.04 -25.25
CA THR A 11 74.45 -3.09 -24.14
C THR A 11 73.56 -1.86 -24.38
N LEU A 12 73.49 -1.37 -25.63
CA LEU A 12 72.59 -0.29 -26.02
C LEU A 12 71.12 -0.70 -25.88
N VAL A 13 70.78 -1.93 -26.27
CA VAL A 13 69.40 -2.45 -26.14
C VAL A 13 69.03 -2.58 -24.66
N VAL A 14 69.93 -3.07 -23.81
CA VAL A 14 69.67 -3.18 -22.37
C VAL A 14 69.52 -1.80 -21.69
N LEU A 15 70.31 -0.80 -22.11
CA LEU A 15 70.18 0.60 -21.69
C LEU A 15 68.90 1.28 -22.20
N LEU A 16 68.37 0.87 -23.36
CA LEU A 16 67.09 1.35 -23.88
C LEU A 16 65.88 0.73 -23.17
N THR A 17 66.04 -0.46 -22.57
CA THR A 17 64.93 -1.16 -21.91
C THR A 17 64.88 -0.99 -20.38
N ALA A 18 65.91 -0.40 -19.78
CA ALA A 18 66.02 -0.25 -18.33
C ALA A 18 66.06 1.23 -17.92
N GLY A 19 64.89 1.83 -17.74
CA GLY A 19 64.74 3.18 -17.20
C GLY A 19 63.29 3.50 -16.85
N SER A 20 62.87 3.11 -15.65
CA SER A 20 61.60 3.49 -15.04
C SER A 20 61.67 4.91 -14.48
N SER A 21 60.60 5.70 -14.60
CA SER A 21 60.10 6.63 -13.55
C SER A 21 58.80 7.34 -13.96
N VAL A 22 57.81 7.23 -13.06
CA VAL A 22 56.69 8.12 -12.70
C VAL A 22 56.99 9.60 -13.07
N TRP A 23 56.11 10.39 -13.72
CA TRP A 23 54.99 11.22 -13.18
C TRP A 23 54.06 11.72 -14.34
N ALA A 24 52.76 11.93 -14.10
CA ALA A 24 51.66 12.11 -15.08
C ALA A 24 51.27 13.57 -15.45
N VAL A 25 50.75 13.85 -16.68
CA VAL A 25 49.79 14.97 -17.07
C VAL A 25 48.98 14.58 -18.37
N SER A 26 47.73 15.09 -18.55
CA SER A 26 46.48 14.58 -19.24
C SER A 26 46.22 14.75 -20.80
N ASN A 27 45.08 14.22 -21.36
CA ASN A 27 44.62 14.03 -22.79
C ASN A 27 43.23 14.71 -23.12
N ALA A 28 43.02 15.44 -24.26
CA ALA A 28 41.74 15.55 -25.09
C ALA A 28 41.67 16.76 -26.10
N ALA A 29 40.72 16.74 -27.08
CA ALA A 29 40.80 17.25 -28.47
C ALA A 29 39.70 18.20 -29.08
N ALA A 30 38.88 18.96 -28.33
CA ALA A 30 37.87 19.87 -28.93
C ALA A 30 37.78 21.22 -28.21
N LEU A 31 37.61 22.30 -28.98
CA LEU A 31 37.71 23.69 -28.51
C LEU A 31 36.61 24.60 -29.10
N PHE A 32 35.69 24.04 -29.90
CA PHE A 32 34.54 24.72 -30.49
C PHE A 32 33.36 23.71 -30.58
N LEU A 33 32.16 24.13 -30.18
CA LEU A 33 31.51 23.41 -29.09
C LEU A 33 31.60 24.29 -27.83
N ARG A 34 32.60 25.16 -27.71
CA ARG A 34 32.61 26.45 -27.03
C ARG A 34 32.14 27.42 -28.10
N VAL A 35 30.86 27.59 -28.34
CA VAL A 35 29.94 27.85 -27.23
C VAL A 35 29.11 26.63 -26.85
N ALA A 36 29.44 26.11 -25.66
CA ALA A 36 28.90 24.91 -25.05
C ALA A 36 27.80 25.36 -24.10
N ALA A 37 26.76 24.55 -23.95
CA ALA A 37 25.85 24.73 -22.85
C ALA A 37 26.63 24.54 -21.52
N GLY A 38 26.84 25.65 -20.79
CA GLY A 38 27.46 25.72 -19.45
C GLY A 38 28.94 26.14 -19.42
N ALA A 39 29.33 27.01 -18.47
CA ALA A 39 30.71 27.50 -18.32
C ALA A 39 31.73 26.43 -17.88
N ARG A 40 31.25 25.40 -17.15
CA ARG A 40 32.04 24.24 -16.71
C ARG A 40 32.28 23.24 -17.86
N PRO A 41 31.27 22.78 -18.63
CA PRO A 41 31.45 22.06 -19.90
C PRO A 41 32.22 22.83 -20.97
N ALA A 42 31.96 24.14 -21.09
CA ALA A 42 32.74 25.03 -21.94
C ALA A 42 34.18 25.06 -21.46
N GLY A 43 34.49 25.32 -20.18
CA GLY A 43 35.83 25.23 -19.58
C GLY A 43 36.59 23.92 -19.85
N MET A 44 35.88 22.84 -20.18
CA MET A 44 36.44 21.52 -20.53
C MET A 44 36.50 21.21 -22.04
N GLY A 45 36.16 22.15 -22.93
CA GLY A 45 36.28 21.94 -24.37
C GLY A 45 35.32 20.88 -24.95
N GLU A 46 34.10 20.77 -24.39
CA GLU A 46 32.96 19.98 -24.94
C GLU A 46 32.99 18.45 -24.87
N ALA A 47 33.99 17.84 -24.27
CA ALA A 47 33.96 16.40 -23.97
C ALA A 47 33.15 16.12 -22.69
N PHE A 48 31.98 16.76 -22.54
CA PHE A 48 31.12 16.62 -21.36
C PHE A 48 30.10 15.52 -21.58
N VAL A 49 30.13 14.50 -20.73
CA VAL A 49 29.01 13.56 -20.56
C VAL A 49 28.24 14.03 -19.35
N SER A 50 26.98 14.37 -19.55
CA SER A 50 26.13 14.86 -18.48
C SER A 50 25.81 13.79 -17.44
N ILE A 51 25.89 14.18 -16.18
CA ILE A 51 25.16 13.54 -15.07
C ILE A 51 23.90 14.41 -14.83
N ALA A 52 22.83 13.85 -14.30
CA ALA A 52 21.55 14.55 -14.11
C ALA A 52 21.57 15.53 -12.92
N ASP A 53 22.52 16.47 -12.88
CA ASP A 53 22.72 17.40 -11.76
C ASP A 53 22.64 18.89 -12.14
N ASP A 54 22.56 19.23 -13.43
CA ASP A 54 22.27 20.60 -13.90
C ASP A 54 21.43 20.65 -15.20
N ALA A 55 20.91 21.85 -15.52
CA ALA A 55 20.02 22.09 -16.66
C ALA A 55 20.68 21.96 -18.04
N THR A 56 22.02 21.85 -18.12
CA THR A 56 22.75 21.62 -19.37
C THR A 56 22.88 20.13 -19.70
N ALA A 57 22.57 19.25 -18.74
CA ALA A 57 22.68 17.81 -18.89
C ALA A 57 21.92 17.25 -20.11
N THR A 58 20.70 17.74 -20.33
CA THR A 58 19.82 17.32 -21.43
C THR A 58 20.41 17.60 -22.82
N PHE A 59 21.28 18.61 -22.92
CA PHE A 59 21.97 18.96 -24.16
C PHE A 59 23.07 17.96 -24.53
N TRP A 60 23.71 17.32 -23.54
CA TRP A 60 24.88 16.45 -23.71
C TRP A 60 24.58 14.94 -23.64
N ASN A 61 23.39 14.52 -23.22
CA ASN A 61 22.94 13.11 -23.25
C ASN A 61 21.42 12.96 -23.53
N PRO A 62 20.96 13.15 -24.78
CA PRO A 62 19.54 13.02 -25.13
C PRO A 62 19.00 11.58 -25.07
N ALA A 63 19.86 10.56 -25.10
CA ALA A 63 19.46 9.16 -24.86
C ALA A 63 19.13 8.88 -23.38
N GLY A 64 19.53 9.78 -22.46
CA GLY A 64 19.13 9.77 -21.06
C GLY A 64 17.73 10.32 -20.78
N LEU A 65 17.02 10.84 -21.80
CA LEU A 65 15.61 11.24 -21.70
C LEU A 65 14.63 10.06 -21.86
N GLY A 66 15.12 8.81 -21.88
CA GLY A 66 14.33 7.58 -21.92
C GLY A 66 14.18 6.91 -20.56
N ASN A 67 12.93 6.91 -20.07
CA ASN A 67 12.31 6.10 -19.01
C ASN A 67 12.79 6.27 -17.55
N SER A 68 12.01 7.06 -16.81
CA SER A 68 11.69 6.79 -15.42
C SER A 68 10.79 5.53 -15.33
N PRO A 69 11.15 4.46 -14.60
CA PRO A 69 12.48 4.00 -14.19
C PRO A 69 12.97 2.79 -15.02
N ILE A 70 14.19 2.85 -15.56
CA ILE A 70 14.97 1.67 -16.00
C ILE A 70 16.03 1.35 -14.93
N SER A 71 15.64 0.66 -13.87
CA SER A 71 16.59 -0.21 -13.17
C SER A 71 16.38 -1.64 -13.68
N GLY A 72 17.26 -2.09 -14.57
CA GLY A 72 17.34 -3.50 -14.98
C GLY A 72 17.80 -4.44 -13.86
N SER A 73 18.10 -3.90 -12.67
CA SER A 73 18.21 -4.64 -11.43
C SER A 73 17.10 -4.19 -10.49
N PHE A 74 16.27 -5.13 -10.06
CA PHE A 74 15.50 -4.97 -8.84
C PHE A 74 16.53 -4.79 -7.72
N LYS A 75 16.59 -3.61 -7.10
CA LYS A 75 17.25 -3.48 -5.81
C LYS A 75 16.33 -4.11 -4.78
N THR A 76 16.52 -5.40 -4.53
CA THR A 76 15.98 -6.05 -3.35
C THR A 76 16.81 -5.57 -2.16
N ALA A 77 16.50 -4.39 -1.62
CA ALA A 77 17.03 -4.01 -0.33
C ALA A 77 16.17 -4.72 0.73
N LEU A 78 16.74 -5.70 1.42
CA LEU A 78 16.19 -6.10 2.70
C LEU A 78 16.17 -4.83 3.58
N ILE A 79 15.07 -4.56 4.29
CA ILE A 79 15.00 -3.41 5.21
C ILE A 79 16.21 -3.41 6.18
N THR A 80 16.78 -4.58 6.47
CA THR A 80 18.03 -4.77 7.20
C THR A 80 19.24 -4.06 6.56
N GLU A 81 19.38 -4.03 5.23
CA GLU A 81 20.46 -3.34 4.52
C GLU A 81 20.29 -1.80 4.50
N LEU A 82 19.05 -1.32 4.63
CA LEU A 82 18.76 0.12 4.76
C LEU A 82 19.18 0.66 6.15
N ARG A 83 19.31 -0.21 7.16
CA ARG A 83 19.74 0.14 8.53
C ARG A 83 21.17 0.67 8.59
N GLU A 84 22.09 0.14 7.78
CA GLU A 84 23.51 0.53 7.85
C GLU A 84 23.77 1.94 7.27
N LYS A 85 22.81 2.52 6.54
CA LYS A 85 22.96 3.83 5.88
C LYS A 85 22.05 4.94 6.38
N THR A 86 21.08 4.67 7.27
CA THR A 86 20.15 5.71 7.72
C THR A 86 20.08 5.83 9.24
N ALA A 87 20.51 6.99 9.76
CA ALA A 87 20.39 7.41 11.15
C ALA A 87 18.93 7.72 11.58
N GLY A 88 17.94 7.03 10.99
CA GLY A 88 16.51 7.35 11.11
C GLY A 88 15.60 6.17 11.45
N THR A 89 16.14 4.98 11.69
CA THR A 89 15.37 3.73 11.93
C THR A 89 14.97 3.50 13.39
N ALA A 90 15.00 4.52 14.24
CA ALA A 90 14.55 4.40 15.63
C ALA A 90 13.10 3.88 15.67
N GLY A 91 12.87 2.76 16.35
CA GLY A 91 11.55 2.13 16.50
C GLY A 91 11.15 1.09 15.42
N LEU A 92 11.99 0.81 14.42
CA LEU A 92 11.76 -0.32 13.50
C LEU A 92 12.28 -1.63 14.10
N PRO A 93 11.52 -2.75 14.00
CA PRO A 93 11.91 -4.02 14.62
C PRO A 93 13.13 -4.61 13.91
N ASP A 94 13.90 -5.43 14.64
CA ASP A 94 15.13 -6.02 14.13
C ASP A 94 14.92 -7.10 13.05
N ALA A 95 13.68 -7.55 12.86
CA ALA A 95 13.31 -8.55 11.85
C ALA A 95 13.03 -7.93 10.45
N PRO A 96 13.27 -8.68 9.35
CA PRO A 96 12.84 -8.27 8.01
C PRO A 96 11.32 -8.11 7.96
N MET A 97 10.83 -7.02 7.35
CA MET A 97 9.41 -6.75 7.21
C MET A 97 8.96 -6.94 5.76
N VAL A 98 7.77 -7.51 5.56
CA VAL A 98 7.14 -7.65 4.25
C VAL A 98 6.33 -6.39 3.96
N ILE A 99 6.59 -5.77 2.81
CA ILE A 99 5.77 -4.67 2.30
C ILE A 99 4.55 -5.26 1.61
N THR A 100 3.36 -4.93 2.10
CA THR A 100 2.09 -5.42 1.55
C THR A 100 1.47 -4.43 0.56
N SER A 101 1.74 -3.14 0.72
CA SER A 101 1.26 -2.09 -0.16
C SER A 101 2.19 -0.90 -0.14
N ALA A 102 2.29 -0.19 -1.26
CA ALA A 102 3.11 1.00 -1.42
C ALA A 102 2.39 2.02 -2.30
N VAL A 103 2.50 3.29 -1.96
CA VAL A 103 2.02 4.40 -2.80
C VAL A 103 3.01 5.54 -2.76
N THR A 104 3.16 6.23 -3.89
CA THR A 104 4.00 7.42 -3.99
C THR A 104 3.12 8.61 -4.29
N MET A 105 3.31 9.70 -3.55
CA MET A 105 2.50 10.91 -3.68
C MET A 105 3.35 12.15 -3.47
N GLU A 106 2.84 13.31 -3.89
CA GLU A 106 3.45 14.58 -3.54
C GLU A 106 3.07 14.92 -2.09
N GLY A 107 4.08 14.99 -1.23
CA GLY A 107 3.92 15.40 0.15
C GLY A 107 3.59 16.88 0.28
N LEU A 108 3.21 17.31 1.47
CA LEU A 108 2.87 18.71 1.74
C LEU A 108 4.02 19.70 1.48
N SER A 109 5.26 19.20 1.47
CA SER A 109 6.47 19.97 1.18
C SER A 109 6.72 20.15 -0.33
N GLY A 110 5.88 19.58 -1.20
CA GLY A 110 6.11 19.50 -2.65
C GLY A 110 7.15 18.43 -3.03
N ARG A 111 7.67 17.67 -2.07
CA ARG A 111 8.57 16.55 -2.33
C ARG A 111 7.79 15.27 -2.50
N THR A 112 8.26 14.41 -3.39
CA THR A 112 7.73 13.06 -3.53
C THR A 112 8.00 12.25 -2.27
N GLU A 113 6.95 11.71 -1.67
CA GLU A 113 6.99 10.83 -0.50
C GLU A 113 6.47 9.44 -0.89
N THR A 114 7.16 8.39 -0.46
CA THR A 114 6.71 7.01 -0.65
C THR A 114 6.23 6.45 0.68
N TRP A 115 4.98 6.01 0.71
CA TRP A 115 4.33 5.42 1.86
C TRP A 115 4.19 3.92 1.67
N VAL A 116 4.45 3.13 2.71
CA VAL A 116 4.34 1.67 2.67
C VAL A 116 3.69 1.12 3.92
N ILE A 117 2.93 0.04 3.75
CA ILE A 117 2.52 -0.83 4.86
C ILE A 117 3.58 -1.92 5.00
N ALA A 118 4.21 -1.98 6.16
CA ALA A 118 5.14 -3.04 6.53
C ALA A 118 4.63 -3.75 7.78
N GLY A 119 4.26 -5.02 7.66
CA GLY A 119 3.56 -5.75 8.74
C GLY A 119 2.20 -5.11 9.02
N ASN A 120 2.07 -4.42 10.16
CA ASN A 120 0.91 -3.58 10.49
C ASN A 120 1.34 -2.16 10.91
N ARG A 121 2.39 -1.62 10.27
CA ARG A 121 2.88 -0.26 10.50
C ARG A 121 2.91 0.51 9.20
N LEU A 122 2.63 1.81 9.31
CA LEU A 122 2.73 2.75 8.19
C LEU A 122 4.09 3.43 8.25
N LEU A 123 4.88 3.29 7.18
CA LEU A 123 6.20 3.90 7.06
C LEU A 123 6.22 4.89 5.90
N LYS A 124 7.01 5.95 6.05
CA LYS A 124 7.21 6.99 5.04
C LYS A 124 8.68 7.11 4.69
N TYR A 125 9.01 7.12 3.40
CA TYR A 125 10.32 7.52 2.91
C TYR A 125 10.32 9.02 2.60
N ASP A 126 11.17 9.77 3.30
CA ASP A 126 11.26 11.24 3.18
C ASP A 126 12.27 11.72 2.10
N GLY A 127 12.88 10.77 1.37
CA GLY A 127 13.95 11.01 0.41
C GLY A 127 15.33 10.67 0.94
N ASP A 128 15.50 10.62 2.27
CA ASP A 128 16.76 10.25 2.93
C ASP A 128 16.61 8.93 3.70
N ALA A 129 15.55 8.81 4.51
CA ALA A 129 15.34 7.68 5.41
C ALA A 129 13.88 7.21 5.48
N TRP A 130 13.71 5.95 5.86
CA TRP A 130 12.41 5.44 6.29
C TRP A 130 12.09 5.92 7.70
N ARG A 131 10.91 6.50 7.87
CA ARG A 131 10.36 7.00 9.12
C ARG A 131 9.11 6.23 9.47
N SER A 132 8.96 5.87 10.74
CA SER A 132 7.77 5.20 11.29
C SER A 132 6.77 6.16 11.95
N GLY A 133 7.16 7.42 12.11
CA GLY A 133 6.33 8.46 12.71
C GLY A 133 6.90 9.86 12.53
N THR A 134 6.19 10.83 13.10
CA THR A 134 6.59 12.24 13.15
C THR A 134 7.22 12.53 14.51
N GLU A 135 8.37 13.20 14.54
CA GLU A 135 9.02 13.65 15.76
C GLU A 135 8.41 14.98 16.23
N TYR A 136 8.04 15.04 17.50
CA TYR A 136 7.47 16.22 18.16
C TYR A 136 8.33 16.64 19.35
N GLN A 137 8.35 17.94 19.62
CA GLN A 137 8.93 18.46 20.86
C GLN A 137 7.89 18.45 21.98
N THR A 138 8.30 18.06 23.17
CA THR A 138 7.42 18.02 24.35
C THR A 138 7.74 19.18 25.31
N ALA A 139 6.72 19.65 26.00
CA ALA A 139 6.88 20.51 27.16
C ALA A 139 7.23 19.65 28.39
N SER A 140 7.96 20.23 29.36
CA SER A 140 8.38 19.49 30.56
C SER A 140 7.23 19.16 31.51
N ASP A 141 6.11 19.86 31.46
CA ASP A 141 5.01 19.79 32.44
C ASP A 141 3.76 19.03 31.96
N GLN A 142 3.77 18.48 30.75
CA GLN A 142 2.62 17.75 30.18
C GLN A 142 2.73 16.24 30.39
N THR A 143 1.58 15.57 30.53
CA THR A 143 1.50 14.10 30.52
C THR A 143 1.39 13.58 29.08
N LEU A 144 1.73 12.30 28.86
CA LEU A 144 1.64 11.69 27.52
C LEU A 144 0.19 11.68 26.98
N PRO A 145 -0.85 11.34 27.78
CA PRO A 145 -2.24 11.47 27.36
C PRO A 145 -2.61 12.90 26.93
N ASP A 146 -2.26 13.92 27.71
CA ASP A 146 -2.60 15.32 27.40
C ASP A 146 -1.89 15.81 26.13
N PHE A 147 -0.63 15.40 25.96
CA PHE A 147 0.14 15.65 24.76
C PHE A 147 -0.53 15.03 23.52
N LEU A 148 -0.98 13.78 23.60
CA LEU A 148 -1.66 13.11 22.49
C LEU A 148 -3.03 13.72 22.18
N LYS A 149 -3.79 14.16 23.19
CA LYS A 149 -5.06 14.90 22.97
C LYS A 149 -4.83 16.17 22.14
N THR A 150 -3.69 16.84 22.34
CA THR A 150 -3.31 18.04 21.59
C THR A 150 -3.06 17.77 20.09
N ILE A 151 -2.61 16.55 19.74
CA ILE A 151 -2.25 16.18 18.37
C ILE A 151 -3.43 15.51 17.65
N ILE A 152 -4.10 14.58 18.31
CA ILE A 152 -5.04 13.63 17.68
C ILE A 152 -6.50 14.09 17.80
N SER A 153 -6.80 15.07 18.67
CA SER A 153 -8.17 15.59 18.89
C SER A 153 -9.20 14.46 19.11
N THR A 154 -8.97 13.62 20.12
CA THR A 154 -9.88 12.52 20.50
C THR A 154 -10.37 12.69 21.94
N ASP A 155 -11.66 12.44 22.16
CA ASP A 155 -12.30 12.43 23.48
C ASP A 155 -12.50 11.01 24.04
N ASP A 156 -12.16 9.96 23.26
CA ASP A 156 -12.25 8.57 23.70
C ASP A 156 -11.03 8.18 24.54
N ASP A 157 -11.21 8.13 25.85
CA ASP A 157 -10.16 7.76 26.80
C ASP A 157 -9.66 6.31 26.60
N SER A 158 -10.49 5.38 26.11
CA SER A 158 -10.05 4.00 25.87
C SER A 158 -9.14 3.91 24.66
N ALA A 159 -9.51 4.59 23.57
CA ALA A 159 -8.65 4.72 22.39
C ALA A 159 -7.33 5.43 22.71
N LEU A 160 -7.39 6.46 23.57
CA LEU A 160 -6.20 7.18 24.01
C LEU A 160 -5.20 6.28 24.75
N GLN A 161 -5.66 5.37 25.61
CA GLN A 161 -4.75 4.43 26.30
C GLN A 161 -4.02 3.50 25.32
N VAL A 162 -4.69 3.06 24.26
CA VAL A 162 -4.06 2.26 23.19
C VAL A 162 -3.00 3.09 22.46
N MET A 163 -3.32 4.34 22.12
CA MET A 163 -2.38 5.26 21.47
C MET A 163 -1.16 5.56 22.36
N VAL A 164 -1.36 5.74 23.66
CA VAL A 164 -0.28 5.91 24.65
C VAL A 164 0.66 4.71 24.60
N ALA A 165 0.13 3.48 24.65
CA ALA A 165 0.93 2.27 24.60
C ALA A 165 1.75 2.15 23.30
N GLU A 166 1.16 2.49 22.14
CA GLU A 166 1.87 2.50 20.85
C GLU A 166 3.03 3.51 20.83
N VAL A 167 2.80 4.69 21.39
CA VAL A 167 3.81 5.75 21.48
C VAL A 167 4.91 5.38 22.46
N VAL A 168 4.60 4.75 23.59
CA VAL A 168 5.61 4.22 24.51
C VAL A 168 6.46 3.17 23.79
N ALA A 169 5.84 2.23 23.09
CA ALA A 169 6.53 1.14 22.42
C ALA A 169 7.50 1.62 21.33
N ILE A 170 7.17 2.69 20.59
CA ILE A 170 8.06 3.20 19.52
C ILE A 170 9.24 4.04 20.06
N ASN A 171 9.07 4.66 21.24
CA ASN A 171 10.09 5.52 21.86
C ASN A 171 10.94 4.80 22.91
N SER A 172 10.56 3.57 23.28
CA SER A 172 11.30 2.73 24.23
C SER A 172 12.06 1.63 23.49
N ALA A 173 13.32 1.39 23.89
CA ALA A 173 14.09 0.21 23.48
C ALA A 173 13.91 -0.99 24.44
N VAL A 174 12.84 -0.96 25.23
CA VAL A 174 12.46 -1.94 26.25
C VAL A 174 10.98 -2.23 26.03
N ASP A 175 10.61 -3.50 26.02
CA ASP A 175 9.22 -3.95 25.90
C ASP A 175 8.55 -4.08 27.28
N ALA A 176 7.22 -3.95 27.33
CA ALA A 176 6.45 -4.10 28.56
C ALA A 176 6.75 -5.43 29.28
N ALA A 177 6.83 -6.51 28.50
CA ALA A 177 7.13 -7.84 29.00
C ALA A 177 8.53 -7.94 29.65
N GLU A 178 9.49 -7.12 29.20
CA GLU A 178 10.83 -7.06 29.79
C GLU A 178 10.79 -6.40 31.18
N VAL A 179 10.00 -5.33 31.33
CA VAL A 179 9.77 -4.67 32.63
C VAL A 179 9.05 -5.62 33.60
N ASP A 180 8.02 -6.32 33.13
CA ASP A 180 7.28 -7.27 33.96
C ASP A 180 8.13 -8.48 34.38
N SER A 181 8.94 -9.00 33.46
CA SER A 181 9.88 -10.08 33.75
C SER A 181 10.91 -9.65 34.80
N PHE A 182 11.47 -8.44 34.67
CA PHE A 182 12.38 -7.88 35.65
C PHE A 182 11.71 -7.75 37.03
N ALA A 183 10.49 -7.21 37.11
CA ALA A 183 9.77 -7.07 38.37
C ALA A 183 9.47 -8.42 39.03
N ALA A 184 9.05 -9.42 38.25
CA ALA A 184 8.79 -10.77 38.74
C ALA A 184 10.07 -11.44 39.26
N GLN A 185 11.17 -11.36 38.51
CA GLN A 185 12.46 -11.93 38.91
C GLN A 185 13.02 -11.25 40.17
N THR A 186 12.93 -9.92 40.25
CA THR A 186 13.37 -9.16 41.43
C THR A 186 12.57 -9.56 42.67
N THR A 187 11.24 -9.70 42.54
CA THR A 187 10.37 -10.11 43.65
C THR A 187 10.69 -11.53 44.14
N ALA A 188 10.97 -12.46 43.21
CA ALA A 188 11.33 -13.83 43.54
C ALA A 188 12.72 -13.95 44.19
N ALA A 189 13.64 -13.03 43.89
CA ALA A 189 15.01 -13.04 44.39
C ALA A 189 15.16 -12.44 45.80
N VAL A 190 14.11 -11.84 46.37
CA VAL A 190 14.18 -11.14 47.66
C VAL A 190 14.52 -12.11 48.82
N PRO A 191 15.53 -11.82 49.65
CA PRO A 191 15.89 -12.67 50.80
C PRO A 191 14.77 -12.81 51.83
N GLU A 192 14.71 -13.97 52.49
CA GLU A 192 13.89 -14.16 53.70
C GLU A 192 14.35 -13.20 54.81
N GLY A 193 13.46 -12.31 55.26
CA GLY A 193 13.76 -11.31 56.29
C GLY A 193 14.25 -9.94 55.78
N TYR A 194 14.23 -9.68 54.47
CA TYR A 194 14.44 -8.32 53.95
C TYR A 194 13.37 -7.37 54.51
N GLY A 195 13.80 -6.30 55.20
CA GLY A 195 12.90 -5.36 55.87
C GLY A 195 12.08 -4.49 54.92
N PRO A 196 12.70 -3.76 53.96
CA PRO A 196 12.05 -2.81 53.04
C PRO A 196 11.24 -3.46 51.89
N ARG A 197 10.50 -4.54 52.13
CA ARG A 197 9.75 -5.25 51.08
C ARG A 197 8.65 -4.38 50.45
N GLU A 198 7.99 -3.55 51.25
CA GLU A 198 6.93 -2.65 50.77
C GLU A 198 7.49 -1.56 49.85
N ASP A 199 8.64 -0.97 50.23
CA ASP A 199 9.33 0.05 49.41
C ASP A 199 9.79 -0.53 48.07
N LEU A 200 10.34 -1.75 48.08
CA LEU A 200 10.72 -2.46 46.87
C LEU A 200 9.50 -2.71 45.96
N ALA A 201 8.40 -3.21 46.53
CA ALA A 201 7.18 -3.47 45.78
C ALA A 201 6.60 -2.18 45.17
N ALA A 202 6.57 -1.09 45.94
CA ALA A 202 6.15 0.22 45.46
C ALA A 202 7.05 0.75 44.35
N GLY A 203 8.38 0.57 44.46
CA GLY A 203 9.34 0.95 43.43
C GLY A 203 9.17 0.16 42.13
N LEU A 204 8.89 -1.14 42.21
CA LEU A 204 8.62 -1.98 41.04
C LEU A 204 7.31 -1.59 40.35
N GLU A 205 6.28 -1.23 41.12
CA GLU A 205 5.02 -0.75 40.57
C GLU A 205 5.15 0.66 39.95
N ALA A 206 5.94 1.53 40.57
CA ALA A 206 6.31 2.82 40.00
C ALA A 206 7.08 2.67 38.69
N LEU A 207 7.93 1.64 38.56
CA LEU A 207 8.63 1.31 37.32
C LEU A 207 7.68 0.90 36.20
N ARG A 208 6.70 0.03 36.50
CA ARG A 208 5.64 -0.37 35.55
C ARG A 208 4.79 0.81 35.10
N THR A 209 4.35 1.62 36.07
CA THR A 209 3.56 2.83 35.81
C THR A 209 4.37 3.84 34.98
N GLY A 210 5.64 4.05 35.34
CA GLY A 210 6.56 4.91 34.61
C GLY A 210 6.79 4.44 33.18
N TYR A 211 6.89 3.13 32.94
CA TYR A 211 6.92 2.57 31.59
C TYR A 211 5.64 2.88 30.83
N ALA A 212 4.46 2.57 31.40
CA ALA A 212 3.16 2.81 30.76
C ALA A 212 2.91 4.29 30.42
N GLN A 213 3.57 5.21 31.13
CA GLN A 213 3.51 6.66 30.90
C GLN A 213 4.62 7.20 29.98
N GLY A 214 5.53 6.36 29.48
CA GLY A 214 6.64 6.78 28.63
C GLY A 214 7.75 7.53 29.37
N LEU A 215 7.87 7.32 30.67
CA LEU A 215 8.82 7.99 31.57
C LEU A 215 10.03 7.10 31.92
N LEU A 216 10.05 5.85 31.46
CA LEU A 216 11.15 4.93 31.73
C LEU A 216 12.45 5.40 31.06
N LEU A 217 13.52 5.52 31.84
CA LEU A 217 14.85 5.83 31.34
C LEU A 217 15.58 4.53 31.02
N THR A 218 15.69 4.20 29.73
CA THR A 218 16.29 2.93 29.27
C THR A 218 17.69 2.66 29.85
N PRO A 219 18.65 3.61 29.88
CA PRO A 219 19.98 3.32 30.42
C PRO A 219 19.96 2.89 31.89
N GLN A 220 19.11 3.52 32.70
CA GLN A 220 18.94 3.23 34.12
C GLN A 220 18.21 1.90 34.33
N PHE A 221 17.24 1.57 33.48
CA PHE A 221 16.59 0.26 33.51
C PHE A 221 17.57 -0.87 33.13
N ARG A 222 18.42 -0.66 32.12
CA ARG A 222 19.47 -1.64 31.75
C ARG A 222 20.48 -1.84 32.88
N ASP A 223 20.82 -0.79 33.64
CA ASP A 223 21.66 -0.89 34.83
C ASP A 223 20.98 -1.66 35.97
N LEU A 224 19.67 -1.49 36.17
CA LEU A 224 18.88 -2.30 37.10
C LEU A 224 18.91 -3.79 36.72
N GLN A 225 18.67 -4.12 35.45
CA GLN A 225 18.76 -5.50 34.95
C GLN A 225 20.15 -6.11 35.20
N LYS A 226 21.20 -5.32 34.98
CA LYS A 226 22.58 -5.74 35.26
C LYS A 226 22.79 -6.01 36.75
N LYS A 227 22.33 -5.12 37.65
CA LYS A 227 22.43 -5.31 39.11
C LYS A 227 21.73 -6.58 39.58
N LEU A 228 20.54 -6.86 39.05
CA LEU A 228 19.82 -8.10 39.33
C LEU A 228 20.60 -9.32 38.85
N THR A 229 21.10 -9.26 37.60
CA THR A 229 21.89 -10.35 37.02
C THR A 229 23.17 -10.60 37.82
N ASP A 230 23.86 -9.54 38.25
CA ASP A 230 25.09 -9.64 39.05
C ASP A 230 24.81 -10.22 40.45
N GLY A 231 23.73 -9.79 41.13
CA GLY A 231 23.34 -10.31 42.44
C GLY A 231 22.84 -11.76 42.43
N LEU A 232 22.37 -12.25 41.28
CA LEU A 232 21.97 -13.65 41.10
C LEU A 232 23.13 -14.59 40.76
N LYS A 233 24.34 -14.09 40.48
CA LYS A 233 25.51 -14.93 40.16
C LYS A 233 25.89 -15.87 41.29
N ASP A 234 25.74 -15.42 42.53
CA ASP A 234 26.08 -16.19 43.73
C ASP A 234 24.91 -17.07 44.22
N GLY A 235 23.86 -17.21 43.40
CA GLY A 235 22.73 -18.11 43.60
C GLY A 235 21.56 -17.54 44.39
N ALA A 236 21.78 -16.49 45.19
CA ALA A 236 20.73 -15.75 45.89
C ALA A 236 21.17 -14.30 46.07
N MET A 237 20.23 -13.36 46.00
CA MET A 237 20.54 -11.97 46.33
C MET A 237 20.77 -11.81 47.84
N THR A 238 21.58 -10.82 48.19
CA THR A 238 21.76 -10.36 49.58
C THR A 238 20.84 -9.18 49.89
N ALA A 239 20.66 -8.85 51.18
CA ALA A 239 19.89 -7.67 51.58
C ALA A 239 20.51 -6.36 51.03
N GLU A 240 21.85 -6.26 51.01
CA GLU A 240 22.57 -5.10 50.48
C GLU A 240 22.42 -4.95 48.95
N GLU A 241 22.30 -6.04 48.20
CA GLU A 241 22.01 -6.00 46.77
C GLU A 241 20.57 -5.60 46.51
N THR A 242 19.65 -6.08 47.33
CA THR A 242 18.24 -5.71 47.27
C THR A 242 18.06 -4.22 47.55
N ASP A 243 18.71 -3.68 48.58
CA ASP A 243 18.70 -2.24 48.88
C ASP A 243 19.26 -1.39 47.75
N ARG A 244 20.34 -1.86 47.09
CA ARG A 244 20.92 -1.18 45.92
C ARG A 244 19.94 -1.12 44.75
N ILE A 245 19.16 -2.18 44.53
CA ILE A 245 18.10 -2.20 43.52
C ILE A 245 16.98 -1.25 43.93
N THR A 246 16.47 -1.35 45.16
CA THR A 246 15.39 -0.49 45.70
C THR A 246 15.72 0.99 45.51
N TYR A 247 16.91 1.43 45.89
CA TYR A 247 17.36 2.82 45.72
C TYR A 247 17.51 3.24 44.25
N SER A 248 17.81 2.30 43.36
CA SER A 248 18.00 2.58 41.94
C SER A 248 16.68 2.65 41.17
N LEU A 249 15.59 2.05 41.68
CA LEU A 249 14.26 2.06 41.05
C LEU A 249 13.74 3.49 40.87
N GLU A 250 13.84 4.33 41.90
CA GLU A 250 13.39 5.73 41.85
C GLU A 250 14.10 6.55 40.75
N ARG A 251 15.33 6.18 40.41
CA ARG A 251 16.15 6.87 39.40
C ARG A 251 15.89 6.39 37.99
N ALA A 252 15.19 5.27 37.81
CA ALA A 252 14.89 4.70 36.51
C ALA A 252 13.63 5.29 35.87
N VAL A 253 12.84 6.05 36.62
CA VAL A 253 11.63 6.74 36.14
C VAL A 253 11.87 8.25 36.14
N SER A 254 11.71 8.88 34.98
CA SER A 254 11.78 10.33 34.85
C SER A 254 10.55 11.00 35.44
N ARG A 255 10.71 12.23 35.94
CA ARG A 255 9.59 13.08 36.34
C ARG A 255 8.86 13.70 35.14
N TYR A 256 9.57 13.87 34.04
CA TYR A 256 9.11 14.60 32.86
C TYR A 256 9.27 13.75 31.60
N LEU A 257 8.41 13.99 30.62
CA LEU A 257 8.53 13.36 29.31
C LEU A 257 9.88 13.68 28.64
N PRO A 258 10.38 12.79 27.77
CA PRO A 258 11.55 13.09 26.96
C PRO A 258 11.27 14.30 26.06
N SER A 259 12.25 15.19 25.90
CA SER A 259 12.13 16.45 25.15
C SER A 259 11.72 16.28 23.68
N ARG A 260 11.91 15.08 23.14
CA ARG A 260 11.44 14.68 21.82
C ARG A 260 10.76 13.33 21.90
N LEU A 261 9.66 13.20 21.17
CA LEU A 261 8.86 12.00 21.15
C LEU A 261 8.34 11.75 19.73
N THR A 262 8.49 10.52 19.26
CA THR A 262 8.02 10.07 17.95
C THR A 262 6.59 9.57 18.07
N VAL A 263 5.66 10.16 17.33
CA VAL A 263 4.28 9.67 17.24
C VAL A 263 4.16 8.86 15.95
N PRO A 264 3.76 7.58 16.00
CA PRO A 264 3.63 6.72 14.81
C PRO A 264 2.67 7.31 13.76
N TYR A 265 2.94 7.10 12.48
CA TYR A 265 1.99 7.53 11.43
C TYR A 265 0.67 6.77 11.49
N SER A 266 0.70 5.50 11.93
CA SER A 266 -0.48 4.65 12.08
C SER A 266 -1.27 4.91 13.36
N ILE A 267 -0.92 5.95 14.13
CA ILE A 267 -1.57 6.23 15.42
C ILE A 267 -3.09 6.39 15.23
N GLY A 268 -3.87 5.64 16.02
CA GLY A 268 -5.33 5.67 15.93
C GLY A 268 -5.95 4.90 14.77
N ILE A 269 -5.15 4.23 13.93
CA ILE A 269 -5.67 3.30 12.94
C ILE A 269 -5.96 1.96 13.64
N ASN A 270 -7.23 1.58 13.69
CA ASN A 270 -7.64 0.28 14.21
C ASN A 270 -7.73 -0.76 13.08
N GLY A 271 -7.34 -1.99 13.43
CA GLY A 271 -7.39 -3.13 12.52
C GLY A 271 -6.08 -3.38 11.76
N ARG A 272 -6.09 -4.40 10.93
CA ARG A 272 -4.98 -4.74 10.04
C ARG A 272 -5.07 -3.91 8.77
N MET A 273 -4.02 -3.17 8.46
CA MET A 273 -3.92 -2.42 7.19
C MET A 273 -3.73 -3.37 6.00
N THR A 274 -4.55 -3.22 4.97
CA THR A 274 -4.60 -4.11 3.80
C THR A 274 -4.06 -3.44 2.55
N CYS A 275 -4.38 -2.17 2.32
CA CYS A 275 -4.03 -1.46 1.09
C CYS A 275 -3.84 0.04 1.30
N LEU A 276 -3.06 0.66 0.42
CA LEU A 276 -2.83 2.11 0.36
C LEU A 276 -3.29 2.68 -0.98
N ALA A 277 -3.77 3.92 -0.96
CA ALA A 277 -3.98 4.73 -2.15
C ALA A 277 -3.68 6.20 -1.86
N ALA A 278 -3.37 6.96 -2.90
CA ALA A 278 -3.15 8.39 -2.81
C ALA A 278 -4.08 9.10 -3.79
N VAL A 279 -4.75 10.14 -3.30
CA VAL A 279 -5.64 10.99 -4.09
C VAL A 279 -5.39 12.44 -3.73
N GLY A 280 -4.83 13.20 -4.68
CA GLY A 280 -4.30 14.53 -4.41
C GLY A 280 -3.30 14.50 -3.25
N ARG A 281 -3.59 15.28 -2.20
CA ARG A 281 -2.78 15.36 -0.98
C ARG A 281 -3.18 14.39 0.13
N TYR A 282 -4.18 13.53 -0.12
CA TYR A 282 -4.71 12.62 0.89
C TYR A 282 -4.14 11.23 0.71
N LEU A 283 -3.61 10.68 1.80
CA LEU A 283 -3.27 9.27 1.89
C LEU A 283 -4.49 8.51 2.40
N TRP A 284 -4.84 7.43 1.72
CA TRP A 284 -5.93 6.54 2.09
C TRP A 284 -5.35 5.19 2.50
N VAL A 285 -5.87 4.65 3.60
CA VAL A 285 -5.47 3.37 4.17
C VAL A 285 -6.72 2.53 4.37
N GLY A 286 -6.81 1.42 3.65
CA GLY A 286 -7.84 0.41 3.88
C GLY A 286 -7.42 -0.53 5.00
N THR A 287 -8.34 -0.86 5.90
CA THR A 287 -8.13 -1.87 6.94
C THR A 287 -9.26 -2.89 6.97
N ASP A 288 -9.13 -3.93 7.79
CA ASP A 288 -10.23 -4.82 8.14
C ASP A 288 -11.27 -4.19 9.10
N ASN A 289 -11.10 -2.91 9.44
CA ASN A 289 -11.93 -2.18 10.40
C ASN A 289 -12.14 -0.70 10.01
N GLY A 290 -12.39 -0.48 8.73
CA GLY A 290 -12.75 0.80 8.13
C GLY A 290 -11.74 1.31 7.11
N LEU A 291 -12.10 2.44 6.50
CA LEU A 291 -11.24 3.21 5.62
C LEU A 291 -10.73 4.45 6.34
N TYR A 292 -9.43 4.70 6.32
CA TYR A 292 -8.82 5.85 6.96
C TYR A 292 -8.26 6.81 5.92
N ARG A 293 -8.48 8.10 6.12
CA ARG A 293 -7.92 9.17 5.29
C ARG A 293 -7.05 10.08 6.14
N LEU A 294 -5.79 10.26 5.74
CA LEU A 294 -4.88 11.22 6.34
C LEU A 294 -5.00 12.57 5.62
N ALA A 295 -5.38 13.60 6.37
CA ALA A 295 -5.37 14.99 5.93
C ALA A 295 -4.36 15.77 6.77
N GLY A 296 -3.12 15.89 6.28
CA GLY A 296 -2.04 16.50 7.06
C GLY A 296 -1.59 15.57 8.19
N GLN A 297 -1.98 15.86 9.43
CA GLN A 297 -1.67 15.04 10.61
C GLN A 297 -2.93 14.40 11.23
N THR A 298 -4.11 14.63 10.64
CA THR A 298 -5.38 14.18 11.21
C THR A 298 -5.93 13.01 10.40
N TRP A 299 -6.28 11.94 11.10
CA TRP A 299 -6.98 10.79 10.54
C TRP A 299 -8.50 11.00 10.60
N ALA A 300 -9.18 10.73 9.49
CA ALA A 300 -10.62 10.56 9.45
C ALA A 300 -10.93 9.10 9.13
N ARG A 301 -11.84 8.49 9.89
CA ARG A 301 -12.28 7.11 9.71
C ARG A 301 -13.67 7.07 9.07
N TYR A 302 -13.83 6.20 8.08
CA TYR A 302 -15.10 5.91 7.42
C TYR A 302 -15.43 4.42 7.60
N THR A 303 -16.71 4.16 7.82
CA THR A 303 -17.29 2.84 8.13
C THR A 303 -18.60 2.67 7.34
N LEU A 304 -19.32 1.57 7.59
CA LEU A 304 -20.68 1.34 7.10
C LEU A 304 -21.60 2.54 7.36
N GLU A 305 -21.48 3.17 8.52
CA GLU A 305 -22.28 4.34 8.92
C GLU A 305 -22.06 5.56 8.00
N HIS A 306 -20.91 5.60 7.32
CA HIS A 306 -20.51 6.66 6.41
C HIS A 306 -20.77 6.31 4.93
N GLY A 307 -21.39 5.16 4.66
CA GLY A 307 -21.76 4.72 3.31
C GLY A 307 -20.83 3.68 2.68
N LEU A 308 -19.80 3.20 3.37
CA LEU A 308 -19.03 2.04 2.87
C LEU A 308 -19.93 0.80 2.82
N PRO A 309 -19.78 -0.10 1.82
CA PRO A 309 -20.55 -1.36 1.81
C PRO A 309 -20.23 -2.30 2.98
N SER A 310 -19.02 -2.20 3.53
CA SER A 310 -18.54 -2.95 4.70
C SER A 310 -17.30 -2.27 5.28
N ASP A 311 -17.01 -2.55 6.55
CA ASP A 311 -15.81 -2.05 7.24
C ASP A 311 -14.54 -2.79 6.79
N THR A 312 -14.65 -3.96 6.17
CA THR A 312 -13.47 -4.69 5.69
C THR A 312 -13.08 -4.22 4.29
N VAL A 313 -12.10 -3.32 4.21
CA VAL A 313 -11.54 -2.84 2.93
C VAL A 313 -10.51 -3.83 2.41
N THR A 314 -10.72 -4.32 1.18
CA THR A 314 -9.91 -5.39 0.57
C THR A 314 -9.03 -4.89 -0.56
N ALA A 315 -9.47 -3.87 -1.31
CA ALA A 315 -8.76 -3.34 -2.45
C ALA A 315 -9.02 -1.84 -2.62
N MET A 316 -8.04 -1.11 -3.14
CA MET A 316 -8.22 0.27 -3.54
C MET A 316 -7.46 0.55 -4.83
N ALA A 317 -8.01 1.43 -5.65
CA ALA A 317 -7.32 1.97 -6.81
C ALA A 317 -7.77 3.42 -7.04
N SER A 318 -6.83 4.30 -7.32
CA SER A 318 -7.10 5.70 -7.61
C SER A 318 -6.70 6.07 -9.03
N PHE A 319 -7.43 7.04 -9.58
CA PHE A 319 -7.06 7.72 -10.80
C PHE A 319 -7.50 9.18 -10.67
N ASP A 320 -6.55 10.10 -10.81
CA ASP A 320 -6.79 11.55 -10.62
C ASP A 320 -7.40 11.81 -9.22
N GLU A 321 -8.58 12.44 -9.14
CA GLU A 321 -9.29 12.70 -7.88
C GLU A 321 -10.27 11.59 -7.46
N ALA A 322 -10.39 10.51 -8.24
CA ALA A 322 -11.30 9.40 -7.95
C ALA A 322 -10.58 8.27 -7.21
N LEU A 323 -11.25 7.74 -6.18
CA LEU A 323 -10.83 6.54 -5.47
C LEU A 323 -11.91 5.47 -5.57
N PHE A 324 -11.56 4.29 -6.06
CA PHE A 324 -12.44 3.12 -6.05
C PHE A 324 -12.01 2.24 -4.88
N ILE A 325 -12.99 1.84 -4.07
CA ILE A 325 -12.80 1.16 -2.79
C ILE A 325 -13.58 -0.15 -2.87
N GLY A 326 -12.85 -1.25 -2.84
CA GLY A 326 -13.38 -2.60 -2.74
C GLY A 326 -13.45 -3.05 -1.29
N THR A 327 -14.55 -3.71 -0.95
CA THR A 327 -14.77 -4.32 0.36
C THR A 327 -15.09 -5.80 0.22
N ASP A 328 -15.25 -6.51 1.34
CA ASP A 328 -15.75 -7.88 1.33
C ASP A 328 -17.24 -8.01 0.92
N LYS A 329 -17.97 -6.90 0.77
CA LYS A 329 -19.40 -6.86 0.40
C LYS A 329 -19.74 -5.89 -0.74
N GLY A 330 -18.78 -5.59 -1.60
CA GLY A 330 -19.00 -4.79 -2.80
C GLY A 330 -18.02 -3.62 -2.95
N LEU A 331 -18.29 -2.77 -3.93
CA LEU A 331 -17.40 -1.71 -4.40
C LEU A 331 -18.11 -0.36 -4.36
N ILE A 332 -17.39 0.68 -3.94
CA ILE A 332 -17.87 2.06 -3.92
C ILE A 332 -16.82 3.02 -4.49
N GLN A 333 -17.25 4.16 -4.99
CA GLN A 333 -16.37 5.25 -5.42
C GLN A 333 -16.43 6.40 -4.42
N TYR A 334 -15.27 6.98 -4.10
CA TYR A 334 -15.16 8.30 -3.51
C TYR A 334 -14.70 9.31 -4.57
N TYR A 335 -15.46 10.38 -4.74
CA TYR A 335 -15.16 11.46 -5.68
C TYR A 335 -15.77 12.77 -5.18
N GLN A 336 -15.03 13.88 -5.29
CA GLN A 336 -15.49 15.23 -4.87
C GLN A 336 -16.09 15.32 -3.45
N GLY A 337 -15.59 14.51 -2.51
CA GLY A 337 -16.06 14.54 -1.11
C GLY A 337 -17.21 13.58 -0.79
N GLY A 338 -17.77 12.89 -1.77
CA GLY A 338 -18.90 11.97 -1.58
C GLY A 338 -18.59 10.53 -1.96
N PHE A 339 -19.28 9.60 -1.28
CA PHE A 339 -19.31 8.19 -1.66
C PHE A 339 -20.49 7.91 -2.60
N THR A 340 -20.23 7.21 -3.70
CA THR A 340 -21.22 6.82 -4.70
C THR A 340 -21.11 5.33 -4.99
N GLY A 341 -22.18 4.58 -4.73
CA GLY A 341 -22.27 3.16 -5.07
C GLY A 341 -22.47 2.95 -6.56
N PHE A 342 -22.06 1.78 -7.06
CA PHE A 342 -22.29 1.40 -8.45
C PHE A 342 -23.45 0.43 -8.59
N PRO A 343 -24.42 0.68 -9.48
CA PRO A 343 -25.41 -0.33 -9.84
C PRO A 343 -24.77 -1.45 -10.67
N GLY A 344 -25.32 -2.66 -10.55
CA GLY A 344 -24.96 -3.79 -11.43
C GLY A 344 -23.80 -4.67 -10.96
N LEU A 345 -23.12 -4.32 -9.86
CA LEU A 345 -22.17 -5.23 -9.20
C LEU A 345 -22.87 -6.07 -8.13
N PRO A 346 -22.53 -7.37 -7.99
CA PRO A 346 -22.99 -8.16 -6.86
C PRO A 346 -22.35 -7.66 -5.55
N ALA A 347 -23.08 -7.78 -4.44
CA ALA A 347 -22.60 -7.50 -3.09
C ALA A 347 -21.69 -8.64 -2.58
N GLU A 348 -20.59 -8.86 -3.28
CA GLU A 348 -19.59 -9.89 -2.99
C GLU A 348 -18.21 -9.27 -2.74
N ARG A 349 -17.27 -10.10 -2.27
CA ARG A 349 -15.90 -9.69 -2.01
C ARG A 349 -15.22 -9.20 -3.28
N VAL A 350 -14.65 -8.01 -3.18
CA VAL A 350 -13.80 -7.42 -4.22
C VAL A 350 -12.36 -7.86 -3.96
N ASP A 351 -11.76 -8.55 -4.92
CA ASP A 351 -10.40 -9.08 -4.80
C ASP A 351 -9.34 -8.04 -5.18
N VAL A 352 -9.57 -7.35 -6.30
CA VAL A 352 -8.61 -6.39 -6.87
C VAL A 352 -9.34 -5.44 -7.81
N ILE A 353 -8.83 -4.20 -7.90
CA ILE A 353 -9.35 -3.14 -8.78
C ILE A 353 -8.16 -2.52 -9.52
N THR A 354 -8.36 -2.14 -10.78
CA THR A 354 -7.42 -1.29 -11.52
C THR A 354 -8.19 -0.25 -12.33
N LEU A 355 -7.64 0.97 -12.43
CA LEU A 355 -8.22 2.06 -13.19
C LEU A 355 -7.25 2.47 -14.30
N LYS A 356 -7.77 2.54 -15.52
CA LYS A 356 -7.11 3.22 -16.64
C LYS A 356 -7.54 4.68 -16.72
N SER A 357 -8.80 4.96 -16.38
CA SER A 357 -9.35 6.30 -16.24
C SER A 357 -10.54 6.26 -15.28
N ARG A 358 -11.14 7.41 -14.99
CA ARG A 358 -12.38 7.48 -14.20
C ARG A 358 -13.55 6.70 -14.80
N GLU A 359 -13.55 6.54 -16.12
CA GLU A 359 -14.62 5.87 -16.87
C GLU A 359 -14.19 4.50 -17.39
N TRP A 360 -13.00 4.03 -17.00
CA TRP A 360 -12.48 2.76 -17.48
C TRP A 360 -11.71 2.07 -16.38
N ALA A 361 -12.35 1.05 -15.81
CA ALA A 361 -11.79 0.25 -14.73
C ALA A 361 -12.05 -1.25 -14.96
N TYR A 362 -11.24 -2.08 -14.31
CA TYR A 362 -11.51 -3.50 -14.14
C TYR A 362 -11.51 -3.84 -12.66
N ALA A 363 -12.38 -4.76 -12.27
CA ALA A 363 -12.42 -5.30 -10.93
C ALA A 363 -12.71 -6.79 -10.97
N VAL A 364 -12.13 -7.54 -10.04
CA VAL A 364 -12.53 -8.93 -9.79
C VAL A 364 -13.43 -8.95 -8.56
N VAL A 365 -14.65 -9.44 -8.74
CA VAL A 365 -15.68 -9.52 -7.70
C VAL A 365 -16.24 -10.93 -7.69
N GLY A 366 -16.20 -11.61 -6.54
CA GLY A 366 -16.66 -12.99 -6.44
C GLY A 366 -15.89 -14.00 -7.30
N GLY A 367 -14.65 -13.66 -7.69
CA GLY A 367 -13.84 -14.43 -8.63
C GLY A 367 -14.24 -14.29 -10.11
N MET A 368 -15.09 -13.32 -10.47
CA MET A 368 -15.41 -12.97 -11.86
C MET A 368 -14.88 -11.58 -12.22
N MET A 369 -14.47 -11.39 -13.48
CA MET A 369 -14.02 -10.10 -13.99
C MET A 369 -15.21 -9.23 -14.39
N TYR A 370 -15.17 -7.98 -13.96
CA TYR A 370 -16.07 -6.92 -14.37
C TYR A 370 -15.28 -5.76 -14.99
N ARG A 371 -15.88 -5.13 -16.00
CA ARG A 371 -15.38 -3.91 -16.63
C ARG A 371 -16.34 -2.77 -16.32
N PHE A 372 -15.79 -1.62 -15.96
CA PHE A 372 -16.52 -0.37 -15.85
C PHE A 372 -16.35 0.47 -17.12
N ASP A 373 -17.45 1.01 -17.64
CA ASP A 373 -17.48 1.87 -18.83
C ASP A 373 -17.79 3.35 -18.55
N GLY A 374 -17.79 3.74 -17.27
CA GLY A 374 -18.14 5.09 -16.81
C GLY A 374 -19.56 5.21 -16.31
N LEU A 375 -20.44 4.27 -16.67
CA LEU A 375 -21.83 4.25 -16.24
C LEU A 375 -22.19 2.98 -15.48
N THR A 376 -21.74 1.83 -15.98
CA THR A 376 -22.14 0.53 -15.45
C THR A 376 -20.97 -0.45 -15.40
N TRP A 377 -21.07 -1.41 -14.50
CA TRP A 377 -20.19 -2.56 -14.49
C TRP A 377 -20.82 -3.70 -15.27
N THR A 378 -20.07 -4.27 -16.21
CA THR A 378 -20.50 -5.42 -17.00
C THR A 378 -19.49 -6.55 -16.89
N ASP A 379 -19.98 -7.78 -16.82
CA ASP A 379 -19.18 -9.01 -16.89
C ASP A 379 -19.19 -9.61 -18.32
N SER A 380 -19.63 -8.83 -19.30
CA SER A 380 -19.75 -9.25 -20.70
C SER A 380 -19.36 -8.15 -21.67
N TYR A 381 -19.06 -8.54 -22.90
CA TYR A 381 -18.72 -7.64 -24.00
C TYR A 381 -19.44 -8.03 -25.29
N PRO A 382 -19.76 -7.05 -26.16
CA PRO A 382 -20.38 -7.32 -27.45
C PRO A 382 -19.37 -7.96 -28.42
N TYR A 383 -19.82 -8.97 -29.15
CA TYR A 383 -19.05 -9.68 -30.16
C TYR A 383 -19.90 -9.85 -31.43
N THR A 384 -19.30 -9.59 -32.59
CA THR A 384 -19.97 -9.82 -33.89
C THR A 384 -19.67 -11.22 -34.38
N VAL A 385 -20.72 -12.03 -34.55
CA VAL A 385 -20.64 -13.42 -34.98
C VAL A 385 -20.03 -13.51 -36.39
N ARG A 386 -19.02 -14.37 -36.55
CA ARG A 386 -18.34 -14.66 -37.82
C ARG A 386 -18.95 -15.90 -38.48
N ILE A 387 -18.74 -16.05 -39.80
CA ILE A 387 -19.27 -17.16 -40.63
C ILE A 387 -19.06 -18.53 -39.99
N ASP A 388 -17.87 -18.77 -39.46
CA ASP A 388 -17.48 -20.08 -38.94
C ASP A 388 -17.68 -20.22 -37.42
N ASP A 389 -18.32 -19.26 -36.74
CA ASP A 389 -18.50 -19.34 -35.30
C ASP A 389 -19.53 -20.40 -34.91
N SER A 390 -19.16 -21.24 -33.95
CA SER A 390 -20.05 -22.17 -33.27
C SER A 390 -20.04 -21.87 -31.78
N LEU A 391 -21.04 -22.34 -31.04
CA LEU A 391 -21.08 -22.18 -29.59
C LEU A 391 -19.79 -22.71 -28.93
N ASP A 392 -19.29 -23.86 -29.36
CA ASP A 392 -18.03 -24.43 -28.86
C ASP A 392 -16.80 -23.56 -29.17
N LYS A 393 -16.76 -22.91 -30.35
CA LYS A 393 -15.68 -21.97 -30.69
C LYS A 393 -15.76 -20.70 -29.83
N LEU A 394 -16.95 -20.20 -29.55
CA LEU A 394 -17.16 -19.06 -28.65
C LEU A 394 -16.77 -19.41 -27.20
N VAL A 395 -17.15 -20.60 -26.71
CA VAL A 395 -16.71 -21.11 -25.40
C VAL A 395 -15.19 -21.23 -25.35
N THR A 396 -14.57 -21.79 -26.40
CA THR A 396 -13.10 -21.94 -26.47
C THR A 396 -12.41 -20.57 -26.46
N ARG A 397 -12.97 -19.57 -27.15
CA ARG A 397 -12.46 -18.19 -27.15
C ARG A 397 -12.49 -17.54 -25.76
N CYS A 398 -13.54 -17.80 -24.99
CA CYS A 398 -13.69 -17.25 -23.63
C CYS A 398 -12.95 -18.07 -22.56
N SER A 399 -12.41 -19.23 -22.91
CA SER A 399 -11.79 -20.14 -21.95
C SER A 399 -10.35 -19.76 -21.63
N ILE A 400 -9.98 -19.90 -20.36
CA ILE A 400 -8.63 -19.70 -19.82
C ILE A 400 -7.93 -21.04 -19.56
N TYR A 401 -8.61 -22.04 -18.97
CA TYR A 401 -7.97 -23.30 -18.55
C TYR A 401 -8.40 -24.50 -19.40
N GLY A 402 -9.55 -24.42 -20.07
CA GLY A 402 -10.08 -25.47 -20.93
C GLY A 402 -10.63 -26.67 -20.19
N THR A 403 -10.92 -26.56 -18.88
CA THR A 403 -11.48 -27.68 -18.12
C THR A 403 -12.94 -27.96 -18.50
N PRO A 404 -13.43 -29.20 -18.35
CA PRO A 404 -14.84 -29.50 -18.66
C PRO A 404 -15.83 -28.64 -17.87
N GLU A 405 -15.55 -28.41 -16.59
CA GLU A 405 -16.37 -27.59 -15.69
C GLU A 405 -16.44 -26.13 -16.16
N GLU A 406 -15.30 -25.56 -16.54
CA GLU A 406 -15.21 -24.19 -17.06
C GLU A 406 -15.97 -24.04 -18.38
N ARG A 407 -15.83 -25.02 -19.28
CA ARG A 407 -16.52 -25.00 -20.57
C ARG A 407 -18.03 -25.09 -20.40
N GLU A 408 -18.52 -25.92 -19.47
CA GLU A 408 -19.96 -26.00 -19.20
C GLU A 408 -20.49 -24.71 -18.56
N PHE A 409 -19.75 -24.13 -17.61
CA PHE A 409 -20.08 -22.83 -17.03
C PHE A 409 -20.18 -21.73 -18.11
N LEU A 410 -19.16 -21.61 -18.97
CA LEU A 410 -19.13 -20.62 -20.04
C LEU A 410 -20.26 -20.85 -21.05
N LYS A 411 -20.55 -22.10 -21.37
CA LYS A 411 -21.65 -22.46 -22.28
C LYS A 411 -22.98 -21.97 -21.73
N GLN A 412 -23.32 -22.30 -20.49
CA GLN A 412 -24.56 -21.83 -19.85
C GLN A 412 -24.59 -20.30 -19.77
N ARG A 413 -23.47 -19.67 -19.41
CA ARG A 413 -23.39 -18.20 -19.32
C ARG A 413 -23.64 -17.52 -20.66
N ILE A 414 -23.08 -18.03 -21.76
CA ILE A 414 -23.32 -17.49 -23.11
C ILE A 414 -24.80 -17.65 -23.49
N LEU A 415 -25.43 -18.77 -23.17
CA LEU A 415 -26.86 -18.98 -23.42
C LEU A 415 -27.71 -17.96 -22.66
N ASP A 416 -27.45 -17.77 -21.36
CA ASP A 416 -28.20 -16.84 -20.52
C ASP A 416 -28.03 -15.38 -20.95
N LEU A 417 -26.79 -14.96 -21.27
CA LEU A 417 -26.50 -13.59 -21.74
C LEU A 417 -27.19 -13.22 -23.05
N ASN A 418 -27.54 -14.22 -23.87
CA ASN A 418 -28.16 -14.04 -25.18
C ASN A 418 -29.61 -14.55 -25.23
N ARG A 419 -30.19 -14.91 -24.08
CA ARG A 419 -31.60 -15.32 -24.01
C ARG A 419 -32.47 -14.10 -24.37
N PRO A 420 -33.44 -14.22 -25.29
CA PRO A 420 -34.35 -13.13 -25.61
C PRO A 420 -35.08 -12.69 -24.33
N SER A 421 -34.93 -11.42 -23.94
CA SER A 421 -35.66 -10.88 -22.78
C SER A 421 -37.16 -10.99 -23.03
N ALA A 422 -37.84 -11.82 -22.24
CA ALA A 422 -39.29 -11.82 -22.13
C ALA A 422 -39.68 -10.63 -21.26
N LEU A 423 -39.70 -9.41 -21.81
CA LEU A 423 -40.48 -8.24 -21.36
C LEU A 423 -40.05 -7.00 -22.15
N THR A 424 -40.82 -6.69 -23.18
CA THR A 424 -41.03 -5.30 -23.60
C THR A 424 -42.52 -5.20 -23.93
N PRO A 425 -43.38 -4.65 -23.06
CA PRO A 425 -44.69 -4.26 -23.55
C PRO A 425 -44.47 -3.16 -24.61
N PRO A 426 -45.25 -3.15 -25.70
CA PRO A 426 -45.14 -2.09 -26.68
C PRO A 426 -45.47 -0.76 -26.00
N VAL A 427 -44.64 0.25 -26.25
CA VAL A 427 -44.95 1.65 -25.93
C VAL A 427 -46.33 1.95 -26.53
N THR A 428 -47.35 1.96 -25.69
CA THR A 428 -48.67 2.45 -26.08
C THR A 428 -48.55 3.96 -26.08
N ALA A 429 -48.86 4.56 -27.23
CA ALA A 429 -48.87 6.01 -27.41
C ALA A 429 -49.63 6.67 -26.26
N ILE A 430 -48.94 7.53 -25.50
CA ILE A 430 -49.57 8.36 -24.49
C ILE A 430 -50.40 9.39 -25.26
N ALA A 431 -51.72 9.25 -25.15
CA ALA A 431 -52.66 10.28 -25.55
C ALA A 431 -52.50 11.49 -24.61
N ASP A 432 -52.43 12.63 -25.27
CA ASP A 432 -52.50 14.00 -24.77
C ASP A 432 -53.47 14.18 -23.58
N SER A 433 -52.95 14.66 -22.45
CA SER A 433 -53.73 15.50 -21.52
C SER A 433 -52.83 16.18 -20.47
N GLY A 434 -52.88 17.51 -20.47
CA GLY A 434 -52.81 18.29 -19.22
C GLY A 434 -51.46 18.87 -18.84
N ALA A 435 -51.15 20.04 -19.40
CA ALA A 435 -50.16 20.98 -18.89
C ALA A 435 -50.47 21.41 -17.44
N VAL A 436 -49.46 21.50 -16.57
CA VAL A 436 -49.40 22.53 -15.51
C VAL A 436 -47.95 23.02 -15.33
N ALA A 437 -47.88 24.35 -15.28
CA ALA A 437 -46.78 25.30 -15.25
C ALA A 437 -45.48 24.97 -14.51
N VAL A 438 -44.40 25.34 -15.19
CA VAL A 438 -43.09 25.78 -14.68
C VAL A 438 -43.25 27.09 -13.91
N THR A 439 -42.62 27.21 -12.74
CA THR A 439 -42.20 28.52 -12.21
C THR A 439 -40.68 28.54 -12.04
N ASP A 440 -40.08 29.40 -12.84
CA ASP A 440 -38.69 29.84 -12.85
C ASP A 440 -38.47 30.89 -11.75
N SER A 441 -37.32 30.87 -11.09
CA SER A 441 -36.75 32.07 -10.46
C SER A 441 -35.24 31.96 -10.30
N THR A 442 -34.56 32.69 -11.18
CA THR A 442 -33.15 33.10 -11.17
C THR A 442 -32.79 34.07 -10.03
N LYS A 443 -31.61 33.93 -9.38
CA LYS A 443 -30.45 34.88 -9.39
C LYS A 443 -29.42 34.65 -8.24
N PRO A 444 -28.16 35.15 -8.36
CA PRO A 444 -26.99 34.72 -7.57
C PRO A 444 -26.45 35.75 -6.53
N ALA A 445 -25.45 35.28 -5.76
CA ALA A 445 -24.28 35.96 -5.14
C ALA A 445 -24.18 35.91 -3.61
N GLY A 446 -22.96 35.62 -3.10
CA GLY A 446 -22.53 35.93 -1.72
C GLY A 446 -21.61 34.89 -1.09
N ALA A 447 -20.37 35.29 -0.76
CA ALA A 447 -19.35 34.49 -0.09
C ALA A 447 -19.61 34.32 1.42
N GLU A 448 -19.19 33.20 2.03
CA GLU A 448 -18.64 33.09 3.41
C GLU A 448 -18.30 31.63 3.83
N THR A 449 -17.08 31.42 4.35
CA THR A 449 -16.70 30.58 5.54
C THR A 449 -16.81 29.03 5.48
N PRO A 450 -15.84 28.24 6.04
CA PRO A 450 -15.74 26.80 5.78
C PRO A 450 -16.87 26.02 6.46
N ALA A 451 -17.58 25.24 5.64
CA ALA A 451 -18.75 24.48 6.03
C ALA A 451 -18.41 23.34 7.00
N ALA A 452 -19.17 23.32 8.10
CA ALA A 452 -19.30 22.21 9.01
C ALA A 452 -19.80 20.93 8.31
N ILE A 453 -19.54 19.81 8.98
CA ILE A 453 -20.00 18.45 8.66
C ILE A 453 -21.51 18.47 8.34
N PRO A 454 -21.96 17.96 7.19
CA PRO A 454 -23.39 17.86 6.92
C PRO A 454 -24.00 16.74 7.77
N GLU A 455 -25.03 17.11 8.54
CA GLU A 455 -25.88 16.19 9.29
C GLU A 455 -26.53 15.14 8.37
N ALA A 456 -26.70 13.96 8.96
CA ALA A 456 -27.09 12.71 8.34
C ALA A 456 -28.27 12.79 7.36
N MET A 457 -28.07 12.22 6.17
CA MET A 457 -29.17 11.72 5.35
C MET A 457 -29.72 10.42 5.98
N PRO A 458 -31.04 10.16 5.87
CA PRO A 458 -31.62 8.94 6.41
C PRO A 458 -31.06 7.71 5.67
N PRO A 459 -30.95 6.55 6.36
CA PRO A 459 -30.37 5.35 5.79
C PRO A 459 -31.15 4.93 4.54
N VAL A 460 -30.43 4.60 3.47
CA VAL A 460 -31.00 3.91 2.31
C VAL A 460 -31.55 2.59 2.82
N ALA A 461 -32.87 2.48 2.83
CA ALA A 461 -33.57 1.27 3.24
C ALA A 461 -33.02 0.08 2.45
N ALA A 462 -32.58 -0.94 3.17
CA ALA A 462 -32.25 -2.24 2.60
C ALA A 462 -33.46 -2.71 1.77
N ALA A 463 -33.25 -2.90 0.47
CA ALA A 463 -34.24 -3.54 -0.37
C ALA A 463 -34.37 -4.99 0.12
N GLU A 464 -35.45 -5.26 0.88
CA GLU A 464 -35.86 -6.62 1.20
C GLU A 464 -36.08 -7.37 -0.12
N SER A 465 -35.29 -8.42 -0.31
CA SER A 465 -35.49 -9.42 -1.35
C SER A 465 -36.78 -10.19 -1.04
N THR A 466 -37.93 -9.66 -1.48
CA THR A 466 -39.15 -10.47 -1.60
C THR A 466 -38.91 -11.56 -2.64
N ALA A 467 -38.86 -12.80 -2.16
CA ALA A 467 -38.80 -14.01 -2.96
C ALA A 467 -39.92 -13.99 -4.02
N VAL A 468 -39.54 -13.94 -5.29
CA VAL A 468 -40.47 -14.17 -6.39
C VAL A 468 -40.74 -15.66 -6.46
N GLU A 469 -41.95 -16.04 -6.06
CA GLU A 469 -42.48 -17.38 -6.17
C GLU A 469 -42.46 -17.81 -7.65
N GLN A 470 -41.75 -18.90 -7.93
CA GLN A 470 -41.51 -19.43 -9.26
C GLN A 470 -42.80 -20.06 -9.78
N ILE A 471 -43.63 -19.30 -10.49
CA ILE A 471 -44.77 -19.85 -11.23
C ILE A 471 -44.21 -20.61 -12.44
N ALA A 472 -44.24 -21.95 -12.34
CA ALA A 472 -43.92 -22.85 -13.44
C ALA A 472 -44.99 -22.72 -14.54
N THR A 473 -44.65 -22.04 -15.64
CA THR A 473 -45.38 -22.17 -16.91
C THR A 473 -44.75 -23.28 -17.77
N PRO A 474 -45.55 -24.17 -18.40
CA PRO A 474 -45.03 -25.29 -19.16
C PRO A 474 -44.64 -24.89 -20.60
N GLY A 475 -43.48 -25.38 -21.04
CA GLY A 475 -43.22 -25.75 -22.44
C GLY A 475 -43.27 -24.64 -23.51
N VAL A 476 -42.28 -23.76 -23.53
CA VAL A 476 -41.82 -23.10 -24.75
C VAL A 476 -40.32 -23.35 -24.84
N GLY A 477 -39.85 -24.00 -25.91
CA GLY A 477 -38.49 -24.51 -26.05
C GLY A 477 -37.43 -23.46 -25.71
N ALA A 478 -36.67 -23.72 -24.65
CA ALA A 478 -35.50 -22.96 -24.27
C ALA A 478 -34.40 -23.13 -25.34
N ASP A 479 -33.74 -22.01 -25.67
CA ASP A 479 -32.37 -21.97 -26.20
C ASP A 479 -32.13 -22.47 -27.65
N ASP A 480 -32.92 -21.99 -28.61
CA ASP A 480 -32.58 -22.14 -30.04
C ASP A 480 -31.44 -21.17 -30.44
N VAL A 481 -30.20 -21.61 -30.22
CA VAL A 481 -28.94 -20.90 -30.52
C VAL A 481 -28.92 -20.34 -31.95
N SER A 482 -29.59 -21.01 -32.89
CA SER A 482 -29.65 -20.60 -34.30
C SER A 482 -30.33 -19.23 -34.52
N ARG A 483 -31.09 -18.73 -33.54
CA ARG A 483 -31.78 -17.43 -33.63
C ARG A 483 -30.86 -16.23 -33.47
N TRP A 484 -29.81 -16.37 -32.67
CA TRP A 484 -28.90 -15.26 -32.33
C TRP A 484 -27.47 -15.51 -32.81
N LEU A 485 -27.05 -16.78 -32.94
CA LEU A 485 -25.77 -17.14 -33.53
C LEU A 485 -25.86 -17.17 -35.06
N VAL A 486 -26.01 -15.98 -35.64
CA VAL A 486 -26.06 -15.75 -37.08
C VAL A 486 -25.00 -14.73 -37.45
N GLU A 487 -24.30 -14.96 -38.56
CA GLU A 487 -23.27 -14.04 -39.07
C GLU A 487 -23.73 -12.58 -39.05
N GLY A 488 -22.87 -11.69 -38.55
CA GLY A 488 -23.13 -10.26 -38.48
C GLY A 488 -24.03 -9.81 -37.33
N LYS A 489 -24.67 -10.74 -36.59
CA LYS A 489 -25.37 -10.38 -35.36
C LYS A 489 -24.38 -10.11 -34.23
N VAL A 490 -24.74 -9.15 -33.37
CA VAL A 490 -24.01 -8.87 -32.13
C VAL A 490 -24.59 -9.74 -31.02
N VAL A 491 -23.70 -10.46 -30.34
CA VAL A 491 -23.99 -11.33 -29.19
C VAL A 491 -23.14 -10.88 -28.01
N ASN A 492 -23.59 -11.14 -26.79
CA ASN A 492 -22.82 -10.85 -25.59
C ASN A 492 -22.01 -12.07 -25.19
N LEU A 493 -20.70 -11.91 -25.04
CA LEU A 493 -19.81 -12.95 -24.54
C LEU A 493 -19.36 -12.61 -23.11
N PRO A 494 -19.21 -13.60 -22.22
CA PRO A 494 -18.67 -13.37 -20.89
C PRO A 494 -17.22 -12.88 -20.98
N LEU A 495 -16.88 -11.91 -20.14
CA LEU A 495 -15.56 -11.29 -20.08
C LEU A 495 -14.51 -12.26 -19.56
N SER A 496 -14.85 -13.06 -18.56
CA SER A 496 -14.00 -14.13 -18.03
C SER A 496 -14.84 -15.33 -17.57
N PRO A 497 -14.25 -16.54 -17.52
CA PRO A 497 -14.74 -17.57 -16.62
C PRO A 497 -14.49 -17.14 -15.16
N ARG A 498 -15.01 -17.92 -14.21
CA ARG A 498 -14.60 -17.78 -12.82
C ARG A 498 -13.13 -18.15 -12.67
N PHE A 499 -12.32 -17.28 -12.06
CA PHE A 499 -10.90 -17.55 -11.84
C PHE A 499 -10.73 -18.73 -10.87
N ARG A 500 -9.83 -19.65 -11.22
CA ARG A 500 -9.52 -20.82 -10.38
C ARG A 500 -8.56 -20.49 -9.24
N PHE A 501 -7.69 -19.52 -9.47
CA PHE A 501 -6.66 -19.08 -8.52
C PHE A 501 -6.98 -17.66 -8.08
N ASP A 502 -6.62 -17.34 -6.84
CA ASP A 502 -6.77 -15.99 -6.32
C ASP A 502 -6.04 -14.99 -7.22
N VAL A 503 -6.76 -13.92 -7.59
CA VAL A 503 -6.22 -12.82 -8.37
C VAL A 503 -5.57 -11.84 -7.41
N THR A 504 -4.29 -11.58 -7.62
CA THR A 504 -3.46 -10.75 -6.72
C THR A 504 -3.16 -9.38 -7.28
N ALA A 505 -3.21 -9.22 -8.60
CA ALA A 505 -2.91 -7.94 -9.26
C ALA A 505 -3.61 -7.83 -10.62
N LEU A 506 -3.98 -6.60 -10.98
CA LEU A 506 -4.44 -6.24 -12.31
C LEU A 506 -3.64 -5.04 -12.82
N ALA A 507 -3.31 -5.06 -14.11
CA ALA A 507 -2.73 -3.91 -14.79
C ALA A 507 -3.27 -3.83 -16.22
N VAL A 508 -3.50 -2.62 -16.72
CA VAL A 508 -3.84 -2.40 -18.13
C VAL A 508 -2.65 -1.70 -18.77
N ASP A 509 -2.12 -2.26 -19.85
CA ASP A 509 -1.02 -1.64 -20.57
C ASP A 509 -1.50 -0.57 -21.57
N LEU A 510 -0.54 0.06 -22.27
CA LEU A 510 -0.80 1.13 -23.24
C LEU A 510 -1.59 0.65 -24.45
N ASP A 511 -1.51 -0.65 -24.78
CA ASP A 511 -2.22 -1.28 -25.89
C ASP A 511 -3.61 -1.77 -25.49
N ASN A 512 -4.04 -1.50 -24.26
CA ASN A 512 -5.29 -1.94 -23.64
C ASN A 512 -5.39 -3.45 -23.42
N VAL A 513 -4.25 -4.12 -23.30
CA VAL A 513 -4.21 -5.50 -22.84
C VAL A 513 -4.31 -5.48 -21.31
N LEU A 514 -5.29 -6.20 -20.80
CA LEU A 514 -5.45 -6.45 -19.37
C LEU A 514 -4.52 -7.58 -18.96
N TRP A 515 -3.62 -7.32 -18.03
CA TRP A 515 -2.74 -8.28 -17.39
C TRP A 515 -3.29 -8.65 -16.01
N VAL A 516 -3.34 -9.96 -15.73
CA VAL A 516 -3.91 -10.51 -14.49
C VAL A 516 -2.87 -11.40 -13.82
N GLY A 517 -2.38 -10.96 -12.66
CA GLY A 517 -1.54 -11.76 -11.78
C GLY A 517 -2.40 -12.66 -10.92
N THR A 518 -2.12 -13.96 -10.94
CA THR A 518 -2.81 -14.95 -10.09
C THR A 518 -1.80 -15.78 -9.30
N ALA A 519 -2.25 -16.43 -8.23
CA ALA A 519 -1.43 -17.43 -7.53
C ALA A 519 -0.97 -18.58 -8.47
N GLY A 520 -1.67 -18.79 -9.59
CA GLY A 520 -1.36 -19.77 -10.63
C GLY A 520 -0.64 -19.19 -11.86
N GLY A 521 0.01 -18.03 -11.75
CA GLY A 521 0.77 -17.41 -12.83
C GLY A 521 0.08 -16.22 -13.49
N LEU A 522 0.58 -15.81 -14.66
CA LEU A 522 0.19 -14.59 -15.34
C LEU A 522 -0.78 -14.88 -16.49
N LEU A 523 -1.82 -14.06 -16.62
CA LEU A 523 -2.77 -14.09 -17.73
C LEU A 523 -2.78 -12.73 -18.43
N SER A 524 -3.16 -12.70 -19.71
CA SER A 524 -3.49 -11.47 -20.41
C SER A 524 -4.78 -11.60 -21.21
N PHE A 525 -5.47 -10.48 -21.41
CA PHE A 525 -6.68 -10.38 -22.20
C PHE A 525 -6.60 -9.17 -23.11
N ASN A 526 -6.57 -9.42 -24.42
CA ASN A 526 -6.43 -8.38 -25.45
C ASN A 526 -7.79 -7.85 -25.96
N GLN A 527 -8.85 -7.99 -25.16
CA GLN A 527 -10.25 -7.70 -25.52
C GLN A 527 -10.90 -8.68 -26.50
N VAL A 528 -10.16 -9.69 -26.98
CA VAL A 528 -10.65 -10.68 -27.94
C VAL A 528 -10.49 -12.10 -27.41
N GLU A 529 -9.37 -12.39 -26.75
CA GLU A 529 -9.05 -13.71 -26.22
C GLU A 529 -8.13 -13.63 -25.01
N TRP A 530 -8.19 -14.69 -24.21
CA TRP A 530 -7.30 -14.89 -23.07
C TRP A 530 -6.03 -15.62 -23.49
N SER A 531 -4.90 -15.14 -23.01
CA SER A 531 -3.61 -15.81 -23.09
C SER A 531 -3.13 -16.16 -21.69
N ARG A 532 -2.59 -17.38 -21.53
CA ARG A 532 -2.03 -17.84 -20.27
C ARG A 532 -0.53 -18.02 -20.39
N TYR A 533 0.20 -17.34 -19.52
CA TYR A 533 1.63 -17.48 -19.34
C TYR A 533 1.82 -18.37 -18.11
N GLY A 534 1.79 -19.68 -18.37
CA GLY A 534 1.75 -20.70 -17.33
C GLY A 534 3.03 -20.82 -16.51
N TYR A 535 2.94 -21.70 -15.51
CA TYR A 535 4.06 -22.32 -14.80
C TYR A 535 4.05 -23.82 -15.12
N THR A 536 5.22 -24.45 -15.14
CA THR A 536 5.32 -25.91 -15.20
C THR A 536 5.17 -26.47 -13.79
N ALA A 537 4.11 -27.22 -13.52
CA ALA A 537 3.95 -27.91 -12.24
C ALA A 537 4.92 -29.09 -12.18
N TYR A 538 5.88 -29.05 -11.25
CA TYR A 538 6.76 -30.18 -10.97
C TYR A 538 6.22 -30.95 -9.76
N THR A 539 5.92 -32.24 -9.94
CA THR A 539 5.63 -33.13 -8.83
C THR A 539 6.94 -33.49 -8.14
N VAL A 540 7.17 -32.99 -6.93
CA VAL A 540 8.29 -33.45 -6.11
C VAL A 540 7.94 -34.87 -5.64
N PRO A 541 8.74 -35.90 -5.98
CA PRO A 541 8.51 -37.23 -5.43
C PRO A 541 8.63 -37.16 -3.91
N VAL A 542 7.65 -37.70 -3.20
CA VAL A 542 7.75 -37.88 -1.76
C VAL A 542 8.90 -38.87 -1.52
N GLY A 543 10.02 -38.36 -0.98
CA GLY A 543 11.19 -39.14 -0.60
C GLY A 543 10.97 -39.88 0.72
#